data_AF-A0A8D2LYV9-F1
#
_entry.id   AF-A0A8D2LYV9-F1
#
_cell.length_a   1.000
_cell.length_b   1.000
_cell.length_c   1.000
_cell.angle_alpha   90.00
_cell.angle_beta   90.00
_cell.angle_gamma   90.00
#
_symmetry.space_group_name_H-M   'P 1'
#
loop_
_entity.id
_entity.type
_entity.pdbx_description
1 polymer ?
#
loop_
_entity_poly.entity_id
_entity_poly.type
_entity_poly.pdbx_seq_one_letter_code
_entity_poly.pdbx_strand_id
1 'polypeptide(L)'
;MESAAAAAEVGEASLLDSKVQCCDGAVGRALFVPVLFLAVLRKALDAGRFVSCYRCFYKLQPQLTRSIYDQFISQLQTSIKEEIQEVKNEGNLEGLFSLLDKIVEEAKDREEPAWYGWLGWESVPARPPGTSWAGFGCPVGLMLQGRVRRILCSARAGDSSVCQHSTLSVAGWERLHAELCGLCSFQAITKEQRELIMALQELQ
;
A
#
# COMPACT_ATOMS: atom_id res chain seq x y z
N MET A 1 40.09 -40.32 62.28
CA MET A 1 38.63 -40.52 62.39
C MET A 1 38.05 -39.13 62.51
N GLU A 2 37.31 -38.54 61.57
CA GLU A 2 36.51 -38.96 60.41
C GLU A 2 36.93 -38.08 59.20
N SER A 3 37.31 -38.62 58.03
CA SER A 3 36.52 -39.18 56.94
C SER A 3 35.52 -38.23 56.27
N ALA A 4 35.96 -37.73 55.11
CA ALA A 4 35.27 -37.32 53.89
C ALA A 4 33.72 -37.42 53.82
N ALA A 5 33.10 -36.32 53.39
CA ALA A 5 31.82 -36.33 52.67
C ALA A 5 31.97 -35.46 51.41
N ALA A 6 31.73 -36.12 50.28
CA ALA A 6 31.77 -35.59 48.92
C ALA A 6 30.38 -35.13 48.45
N ALA A 7 30.38 -34.47 47.28
CA ALA A 7 29.26 -34.20 46.39
C ALA A 7 28.27 -33.08 46.84
N ALA A 8 27.82 -32.14 46.02
CA ALA A 8 27.72 -32.12 44.57
C ALA A 8 27.72 -30.66 44.05
N GLU A 9 28.77 -30.26 43.36
CA GLU A 9 28.74 -29.16 42.39
C GLU A 9 28.12 -29.74 41.10
N VAL A 10 26.84 -29.50 40.86
CA VAL A 10 26.17 -29.86 39.60
C VAL A 10 25.79 -28.57 38.90
N GLY A 11 26.70 -28.15 38.02
CA GLY A 11 26.42 -27.75 36.64
C GLY A 11 25.16 -26.97 36.39
N GLU A 12 25.19 -25.66 36.67
CA GLU A 12 24.28 -24.69 36.05
C GLU A 12 24.99 -24.07 34.82
N ALA A 13 25.31 -24.92 33.84
CA ALA A 13 26.00 -24.52 32.62
C ALA A 13 25.63 -25.45 31.46
N SER A 14 24.35 -25.55 31.10
CA SER A 14 23.94 -26.07 29.78
C SER A 14 22.43 -26.01 29.58
N LEU A 15 21.88 -24.86 29.19
CA LEU A 15 20.66 -24.85 28.35
C LEU A 15 20.50 -23.54 27.57
N LEU A 16 21.61 -22.96 27.11
CA LEU A 16 21.64 -21.97 26.04
C LEU A 16 22.56 -22.50 24.93
N ASP A 17 22.26 -23.70 24.44
CA ASP A 17 22.84 -24.16 23.17
C ASP A 17 21.77 -24.91 22.39
N SER A 18 20.75 -24.15 21.97
CA SER A 18 20.01 -24.48 20.77
C SER A 18 20.33 -23.39 19.78
N LYS A 19 21.23 -23.77 18.87
CA LYS A 19 21.71 -23.01 17.74
C LYS A 19 20.53 -22.50 16.90
N VAL A 20 20.03 -21.32 17.25
CA VAL A 20 19.29 -20.47 16.33
C VAL A 20 20.34 -19.94 15.36
N GLN A 21 20.48 -20.67 14.26
CA GLN A 21 21.26 -20.24 13.10
C GLN A 21 20.78 -18.83 12.73
N CYS A 22 21.58 -17.83 13.07
CA CYS A 22 21.36 -16.44 12.72
C CYS A 22 21.55 -16.29 11.22
N CYS A 23 20.45 -16.11 10.51
CA CYS A 23 20.47 -15.32 9.29
C CYS A 23 20.22 -13.87 9.71
N ASP A 24 21.07 -12.98 9.20
CA ASP A 24 21.05 -11.55 9.35
C ASP A 24 19.63 -10.95 9.31
N GLY A 25 19.26 -10.16 10.30
CA GLY A 25 17.94 -9.53 10.42
C GLY A 25 17.32 -9.73 11.79
N ALA A 26 16.90 -8.62 12.41
CA ALA A 26 16.36 -8.51 13.76
C ALA A 26 15.49 -9.71 14.21
N VAL A 27 15.63 -10.11 15.48
CA VAL A 27 14.69 -11.03 16.13
C VAL A 27 13.28 -10.51 15.89
N GLY A 28 12.56 -11.14 14.96
CA GLY A 28 11.27 -10.65 14.49
C GLY A 28 10.28 -10.54 15.64
N ARG A 29 9.32 -9.62 15.54
CA ARG A 29 8.33 -9.37 16.60
C ARG A 29 7.57 -10.63 16.99
N ALA A 30 7.42 -11.56 16.05
CA ALA A 30 6.83 -12.88 16.26
C ALA A 30 7.54 -13.73 17.34
N LEU A 31 8.85 -13.59 17.50
CA LEU A 31 9.61 -14.28 18.56
C LEU A 31 9.59 -13.51 19.88
N PHE A 32 9.44 -12.19 19.82
CA PHE A 32 9.48 -11.32 21.00
C PHE A 32 8.23 -11.48 21.89
N VAL A 33 7.04 -11.58 21.28
CA VAL A 33 5.75 -11.70 22.00
C VAL A 33 5.71 -12.89 22.98
N PRO A 34 6.03 -14.15 22.57
CA PRO A 34 5.99 -15.28 23.49
C PRO A 34 7.05 -15.17 24.60
N VAL A 35 8.22 -14.62 24.30
CA VAL A 35 9.29 -14.41 25.29
C VAL A 35 8.87 -13.38 26.33
N LEU A 36 8.24 -12.28 25.91
CA LEU A 36 7.74 -11.24 26.81
C LEU A 36 6.66 -11.79 27.75
N PHE A 37 5.69 -12.55 27.22
CA PHE A 37 4.63 -13.15 28.03
C PHE A 37 5.18 -14.07 29.12
N LEU A 38 6.16 -14.91 28.77
CA LEU A 38 6.82 -15.79 29.74
C LEU A 38 7.59 -15.03 30.81
N ALA A 39 8.26 -13.94 30.43
CA ALA A 39 8.95 -13.07 31.37
C ALA A 39 7.98 -12.40 32.36
N VAL A 40 6.82 -11.92 31.86
CA VAL A 40 5.76 -11.32 32.68
C VAL A 40 5.18 -12.34 33.66
N LEU A 41 4.89 -13.56 33.20
CA LEU A 41 4.37 -14.64 34.05
C LEU A 41 5.33 -15.00 35.17
N ARG A 42 6.63 -15.10 34.86
CA ARG A 42 7.66 -15.39 35.86
C ARG A 42 7.81 -14.28 36.90
N LYS A 43 7.55 -13.03 36.53
CA LYS A 43 7.49 -11.90 37.48
C LYS A 43 6.19 -11.88 38.28
N ALA A 44 5.08 -12.28 37.70
CA ALA A 44 3.80 -12.40 38.40
C ALA A 44 3.85 -13.54 39.45
N LEU A 45 4.41 -14.69 39.09
CA LEU A 45 4.62 -15.82 40.00
C LEU A 45 5.98 -15.73 40.71
N ASP A 46 6.06 -14.82 41.67
CA ASP A 46 7.18 -14.79 42.60
C ASP A 46 7.12 -15.97 43.57
N ALA A 47 8.18 -16.79 43.61
CA ALA A 47 8.33 -17.92 44.54
C ALA A 47 8.20 -17.47 46.00
N GLY A 48 8.61 -16.24 46.33
CA GLY A 48 8.48 -15.69 47.68
C GLY A 48 7.03 -15.55 48.14
N ARG A 49 6.11 -15.20 47.23
CA ARG A 49 4.67 -15.10 47.54
C ARG A 49 4.06 -16.48 47.79
N PHE A 50 4.47 -17.49 47.02
CA PHE A 50 3.99 -18.86 47.20
C PHE A 50 4.39 -19.43 48.57
N VAL A 51 5.66 -19.26 48.96
CA VAL A 51 6.15 -19.74 50.27
C VAL A 51 5.50 -18.99 51.44
N SER A 52 5.20 -17.70 51.28
CA SER A 52 4.49 -16.91 52.30
C SER A 52 3.07 -17.42 52.55
N CYS A 53 2.33 -17.77 51.49
CA CYS A 53 0.95 -18.27 51.61
C CYS A 53 0.87 -19.68 52.21
N TYR A 54 1.87 -20.54 51.97
CA TYR A 54 1.92 -21.93 52.45
C TYR A 54 2.93 -22.15 53.58
N ARG A 55 3.21 -21.11 54.38
CA ARG A 55 4.28 -21.10 55.39
C ARG A 55 4.28 -22.29 56.35
N CYS A 56 3.11 -22.71 56.84
CA CYS A 56 3.00 -23.82 57.78
C CYS A 56 3.39 -25.15 57.12
N PHE A 57 2.94 -25.38 55.89
CA PHE A 57 3.22 -26.59 55.11
C PHE A 57 4.69 -26.64 54.65
N TYR A 58 5.25 -25.49 54.28
CA TYR A 58 6.66 -25.38 53.89
C TYR A 58 7.62 -25.73 55.05
N LYS A 59 7.27 -25.40 56.29
CA LYS A 59 8.06 -25.76 57.48
C LYS A 59 8.05 -27.26 57.78
N LEU A 60 6.92 -27.93 57.52
CA LEU A 60 6.76 -29.38 57.72
C LEU A 60 7.45 -30.18 56.63
N GLN A 61 7.29 -29.78 55.35
CA GLN A 61 7.80 -30.55 54.22
C GLN A 61 8.25 -29.64 53.06
N PRO A 62 9.46 -29.06 53.14
CA PRO A 62 9.94 -28.10 52.14
C PRO A 62 10.21 -28.74 50.78
N GLN A 63 10.69 -29.99 50.76
CA GLN A 63 10.97 -30.76 49.53
C GLN A 63 9.70 -30.93 48.67
N LEU A 64 8.61 -31.38 49.30
CA LEU A 64 7.34 -31.61 48.63
C LEU A 64 6.70 -30.30 48.18
N THR A 65 6.77 -29.25 49.00
CA THR A 65 6.23 -27.92 48.64
C THR A 65 6.96 -27.31 47.45
N ARG A 66 8.29 -27.49 47.35
CA ARG A 66 9.07 -27.07 46.17
C ARG A 66 8.69 -27.87 44.93
N SER A 67 8.59 -29.20 45.04
CA SER A 67 8.16 -30.05 43.92
C SER A 67 6.78 -29.66 43.38
N ILE A 68 5.83 -29.34 44.26
CA ILE A 68 4.48 -28.88 43.85
C ILE A 68 4.57 -27.52 43.14
N TYR A 69 5.37 -26.59 43.67
CA TYR A 69 5.59 -25.30 43.01
C TYR A 69 6.18 -25.48 41.62
N ASP A 70 7.26 -26.24 41.48
CA ASP A 70 7.93 -26.47 40.20
C ASP A 70 7.00 -27.16 39.19
N GLN A 71 6.20 -28.13 39.64
CA GLN A 71 5.18 -28.78 38.82
C GLN A 71 4.07 -27.81 38.39
N PHE A 72 3.59 -26.96 39.30
CA PHE A 72 2.61 -25.93 38.98
C PHE A 72 3.15 -24.89 37.99
N ILE A 73 4.39 -24.41 38.20
CA ILE A 73 5.05 -23.46 37.30
C ILE A 73 5.23 -24.06 35.92
N SER A 74 5.75 -25.29 35.83
CA SER A 74 5.98 -25.94 34.55
C SER A 74 4.67 -26.14 33.78
N GLN A 75 3.61 -26.64 34.43
CA GLN A 75 2.29 -26.81 33.82
C GLN A 75 1.67 -25.48 33.37
N LEU A 76 1.78 -24.44 34.19
CA LEU A 76 1.27 -23.12 33.85
C LEU A 76 2.04 -22.52 32.66
N GLN A 77 3.36 -22.65 32.65
CA GLN A 77 4.20 -22.18 31.55
C GLN A 77 3.93 -22.95 30.25
N THR A 78 3.72 -24.27 30.30
CA THR A 78 3.41 -25.07 29.10
C THR A 78 2.02 -24.72 28.58
N SER A 79 1.00 -24.67 29.44
CA SER A 79 -0.36 -24.33 29.03
C SER A 79 -0.44 -22.95 28.39
N ILE A 80 0.25 -21.94 28.94
CA ILE A 80 0.24 -20.60 28.34
C ILE A 80 1.06 -20.54 27.06
N LYS A 81 2.17 -21.29 26.95
CA LYS A 81 2.91 -21.39 25.68
C LYS A 81 2.04 -22.00 24.58
N GLU A 82 1.31 -23.06 24.91
CA GLU A 82 0.39 -23.73 23.98
C GLU A 82 -0.73 -22.78 23.55
N GLU A 83 -1.36 -22.08 24.49
CA GLU A 83 -2.40 -21.07 24.20
C GLU A 83 -1.88 -19.96 23.29
N ILE A 84 -0.71 -19.39 23.59
CA ILE A 84 -0.10 -18.35 22.75
C ILE A 84 0.20 -18.89 21.35
N GLN A 85 0.66 -20.15 21.26
CA GLN A 85 0.95 -20.77 19.97
C GLN A 85 -0.33 -21.04 19.17
N GLU A 86 -1.42 -21.43 19.82
CA GLU A 86 -2.74 -21.59 19.20
C GLU A 86 -3.25 -20.26 18.66
N VAL A 87 -3.28 -19.20 19.48
CA VAL A 87 -3.65 -17.84 19.05
C VAL A 87 -2.76 -17.35 17.90
N LYS A 88 -1.46 -17.67 17.93
CA LYS A 88 -0.52 -17.31 16.87
C LYS A 88 -0.85 -18.00 15.55
N ASN A 89 -1.23 -19.28 15.62
CA ASN A 89 -1.58 -20.08 14.45
C ASN A 89 -2.95 -19.66 13.90
N GLU A 90 -3.97 -19.49 14.75
CA GLU A 90 -5.31 -19.04 14.36
C GLU A 90 -5.30 -17.66 13.72
N GLY A 91 -4.56 -16.72 14.31
CA GLY A 91 -4.46 -15.35 13.83
C GLY A 91 -3.46 -15.15 12.68
N ASN A 92 -2.78 -16.19 12.20
CA ASN A 92 -1.67 -16.11 11.25
C ASN A 92 -0.68 -14.98 11.62
N LEU A 93 -0.40 -14.84 12.91
CA LEU A 93 0.33 -13.69 13.45
C LEU A 93 1.79 -13.70 13.01
N GLU A 94 2.37 -14.87 12.73
CA GLU A 94 3.71 -14.97 12.15
C GLU A 94 3.81 -14.27 10.79
N GLY A 95 2.81 -14.48 9.92
CA GLY A 95 2.71 -13.81 8.62
C GLY A 95 2.53 -12.31 8.78
N LEU A 96 1.64 -11.88 9.67
CA LEU A 96 1.37 -10.46 9.92
C LEU A 96 2.58 -9.73 10.51
N PHE A 97 3.25 -10.31 11.50
CA PHE A 97 4.47 -9.73 12.07
C PHE A 97 5.61 -9.69 11.06
N SER A 98 5.75 -10.71 10.22
CA SER A 98 6.74 -10.70 9.13
C SER A 98 6.46 -9.59 8.11
N LEU A 99 5.19 -9.35 7.79
CA LEU A 99 4.78 -8.24 6.92
C LEU A 99 5.03 -6.89 7.59
N LEU A 100 4.73 -6.77 8.89
CA LEU A 100 4.98 -5.54 9.64
C LEU A 100 6.48 -5.23 9.73
N ASP A 101 7.32 -6.24 9.98
CA ASP A 101 8.76 -6.08 10.00
C ASP A 101 9.28 -5.65 8.62
N LYS A 102 8.76 -6.20 7.51
CA LYS A 102 9.07 -5.71 6.15
C LYS A 102 8.69 -4.26 5.94
N ILE A 103 7.47 -3.84 6.33
CA ILE A 103 7.03 -2.45 6.20
C ILE A 103 7.93 -1.52 7.01
N VAL A 104 8.36 -1.95 8.19
CA VAL A 104 9.25 -1.17 9.06
C VAL A 104 10.63 -1.06 8.44
N GLU A 105 11.20 -2.15 7.91
CA GLU A 105 12.46 -2.13 7.17
C GLU A 105 12.39 -1.19 5.96
N GLU A 106 11.33 -1.28 5.15
CA GLU A 106 11.11 -0.42 3.98
C GLU A 106 10.91 1.07 4.33
N ALA A 107 10.44 1.35 5.54
CA ALA A 107 10.18 2.71 6.01
C ALA A 107 11.35 3.32 6.81
N LYS A 108 12.43 2.58 7.08
CA LYS A 108 13.58 3.07 7.89
C LYS A 108 14.19 4.36 7.36
N ASP A 109 14.21 4.53 6.04
CA ASP A 109 14.80 5.71 5.40
C ASP A 109 13.90 6.96 5.44
N ARG A 110 12.68 6.84 5.96
CA ARG A 110 11.72 7.94 6.09
C ARG A 110 11.72 8.45 7.52
N GLU A 111 12.50 9.50 7.79
CA GLU A 111 12.51 10.17 9.09
C GLU A 111 11.29 11.10 9.30
N GLU A 112 10.58 11.43 8.22
CA GLU A 112 9.37 12.26 8.30
C GLU A 112 8.22 11.50 9.00
N PRO A 113 7.44 12.18 9.86
CA PRO A 113 6.32 11.55 10.54
C PRO A 113 5.32 11.01 9.53
N ALA A 114 4.97 9.72 9.69
CA ALA A 114 4.01 9.05 8.82
C ALA A 114 2.65 9.75 8.81
N TRP A 115 1.91 9.59 7.71
CA TRP A 115 0.54 10.08 7.64
C TRP A 115 -0.36 9.23 8.54
N TYR A 116 -0.80 9.79 9.66
CA TYR A 116 -1.81 9.17 10.52
C TYR A 116 -3.20 9.59 10.04
N GLY A 117 -4.14 8.64 9.98
CA GLY A 117 -5.53 8.88 9.57
C GLY A 117 -6.31 9.80 10.52
N TRP A 118 -7.65 9.72 10.48
CA TRP A 118 -8.58 10.70 11.08
C TRP A 118 -8.51 10.89 12.61
N LEU A 119 -7.72 10.11 13.34
CA LEU A 119 -7.53 10.30 14.77
C LEU A 119 -6.19 10.99 15.02
N GLY A 120 -6.23 12.31 14.96
CA GLY A 120 -5.14 13.18 15.34
C GLY A 120 -4.76 12.98 16.80
N TRP A 121 -3.47 12.80 17.04
CA TRP A 121 -2.86 13.07 18.33
C TRP A 121 -2.45 14.55 18.30
N GLU A 122 -3.26 15.38 18.96
CA GLU A 122 -3.12 16.78 19.45
C GLU A 122 -2.28 17.86 18.70
N SER A 123 -1.51 17.58 17.65
CA SER A 123 -0.55 18.55 17.08
C SER A 123 -0.46 18.58 15.55
N VAL A 124 -1.26 17.77 14.84
CA VAL A 124 -1.34 17.81 13.38
C VAL A 124 -2.71 18.32 12.97
N PRO A 125 -2.85 19.36 12.12
CA PRO A 125 -4.15 19.87 11.72
C PRO A 125 -4.99 18.75 11.10
N ALA A 126 -6.06 18.35 11.80
CA ALA A 126 -7.00 17.37 11.30
C ALA A 126 -7.64 17.91 10.01
N ARG A 127 -7.28 17.30 8.87
CA ARG A 127 -7.88 17.61 7.56
C ARG A 127 -9.30 17.02 7.51
N PRO A 128 -10.27 17.65 6.80
CA PRO A 128 -11.67 17.22 6.83
C PRO A 128 -11.87 15.75 6.42
N PRO A 129 -12.85 15.05 7.04
CA PRO A 129 -13.20 13.68 6.69
C PRO A 129 -13.75 13.67 5.25
N GLY A 130 -12.92 13.25 4.31
CA GLY A 130 -13.26 13.23 2.88
C GLY A 130 -12.05 13.13 1.95
N THR A 131 -10.86 13.53 2.42
CA THR A 131 -9.63 13.50 1.60
C THR A 131 -8.92 12.14 1.57
N SER A 132 -9.29 11.18 2.42
CA SER A 132 -8.68 9.82 2.42
C SER A 132 -8.93 9.08 1.11
N TRP A 133 -10.20 9.05 0.67
CA TRP A 133 -10.60 8.47 -0.62
C TRP A 133 -10.07 9.28 -1.81
N ALA A 134 -9.90 10.60 -1.64
CA ALA A 134 -9.31 11.44 -2.66
C ALA A 134 -7.85 11.04 -2.94
N GLY A 135 -7.08 10.69 -1.90
CA GLY A 135 -5.72 10.15 -2.06
C GLY A 135 -5.69 8.80 -2.77
N PHE A 136 -6.56 7.87 -2.36
CA PHE A 136 -6.62 6.52 -2.96
C PHE A 136 -7.15 6.53 -4.41
N GLY A 137 -8.13 7.38 -4.71
CA GLY A 137 -8.73 7.51 -6.04
C GLY A 137 -7.95 8.40 -7.01
N CYS A 138 -7.04 9.25 -6.50
CA CYS A 138 -6.27 10.20 -7.32
C CYS A 138 -5.45 9.52 -8.43
N PRO A 139 -4.69 8.43 -8.18
CA PRO A 139 -3.91 7.78 -9.25
C PRO A 139 -4.78 7.27 -10.40
N VAL A 140 -5.91 6.62 -10.09
CA VAL A 140 -6.84 6.10 -11.11
C VAL A 140 -7.52 7.23 -11.88
N GLY A 141 -7.94 8.29 -11.18
CA GLY A 141 -8.53 9.48 -11.80
C GLY A 141 -7.55 10.16 -12.78
N LEU A 142 -6.29 10.31 -12.39
CA LEU A 142 -5.24 10.88 -13.24
C LEU A 142 -4.94 10.00 -14.47
N MET A 143 -4.90 8.67 -14.31
CA MET A 143 -4.73 7.75 -15.44
C MET A 143 -5.87 7.85 -16.45
N LEU A 144 -7.12 7.92 -15.97
CA LEU A 144 -8.29 8.08 -16.82
C LEU A 144 -8.28 9.41 -17.55
N GLN A 145 -7.98 10.51 -16.86
CA GLN A 145 -7.83 11.82 -17.51
C GLN A 145 -6.74 11.80 -18.59
N GLY A 146 -5.58 11.19 -18.30
CA GLY A 146 -4.50 11.06 -19.28
C GLY A 146 -4.92 10.24 -20.52
N ARG A 147 -5.75 9.21 -20.34
CA ARG A 147 -6.30 8.41 -21.44
C ARG A 147 -7.29 9.20 -22.29
N VAL A 148 -8.26 9.89 -21.65
CA VAL A 148 -9.25 10.71 -22.35
C VAL A 148 -8.57 11.84 -23.13
N ARG A 149 -7.58 12.50 -22.52
CA ARG A 149 -6.82 13.55 -23.19
C ARG A 149 -6.09 13.04 -24.43
N ARG A 150 -5.50 11.85 -24.38
CA ARG A 150 -4.86 11.23 -25.55
C ARG A 150 -5.86 10.96 -26.68
N ILE A 151 -7.03 10.39 -26.36
CA ILE A 151 -8.08 10.08 -27.35
C ILE A 151 -8.57 11.37 -28.03
N LEU A 152 -8.82 12.43 -27.25
CA LEU A 152 -9.24 13.72 -27.78
C LEU A 152 -8.15 14.37 -28.64
N CYS A 153 -6.88 14.29 -28.24
CA CYS A 153 -5.77 14.80 -29.05
C CYS A 153 -5.65 14.06 -30.38
N SER A 154 -5.78 12.73 -30.40
CA SER A 154 -5.75 11.96 -31.66
C SER A 154 -6.94 12.25 -32.55
N ALA A 155 -8.15 12.43 -31.98
CA ALA A 155 -9.34 12.79 -32.73
C ALA A 155 -9.20 14.18 -33.37
N ARG A 156 -8.76 15.17 -32.59
CA ARG A 156 -8.53 16.54 -33.08
C ARG A 156 -7.49 16.62 -34.19
N ALA A 157 -6.44 15.81 -34.11
CA ALA A 157 -5.43 15.73 -35.17
C ALA A 157 -6.02 15.17 -36.48
N GLY A 158 -6.89 14.16 -36.38
CA GLY A 158 -7.64 13.63 -37.53
C GLY A 158 -8.61 14.65 -38.13
N ASP A 159 -9.38 15.34 -37.29
CA ASP A 159 -10.31 16.38 -37.77
C ASP A 159 -9.57 17.54 -38.44
N SER A 160 -8.40 17.92 -37.91
CA SER A 160 -7.60 19.00 -38.50
C SER A 160 -7.12 18.67 -39.93
N SER A 161 -6.76 17.42 -40.22
CA SER A 161 -6.34 17.03 -41.57
C SER A 161 -7.52 16.97 -42.54
N VAL A 162 -8.68 16.49 -42.08
CA VAL A 162 -9.94 16.50 -42.86
C VAL A 162 -10.40 17.93 -43.15
N CYS A 163 -10.34 18.84 -42.17
CA CYS A 163 -10.65 20.25 -42.37
C CYS A 163 -9.73 20.90 -43.41
N GLN A 164 -8.42 20.64 -43.33
CA GLN A 164 -7.46 21.14 -44.32
C GLN A 164 -7.81 20.65 -45.74
N HIS A 165 -8.07 19.36 -45.90
CA HIS A 165 -8.46 18.80 -47.20
C HIS A 165 -9.76 19.42 -47.74
N SER A 166 -10.76 19.61 -46.87
CA SER A 166 -12.01 20.27 -47.24
C SER A 166 -11.80 21.73 -47.66
N THR A 167 -10.97 22.49 -46.95
CA THR A 167 -10.65 23.87 -47.35
C THR A 167 -9.95 23.98 -48.70
N LEU A 168 -9.02 23.04 -48.99
CA LEU A 168 -8.35 22.98 -50.29
C LEU A 168 -9.33 22.63 -51.41
N SER A 169 -10.25 21.70 -51.16
CA SER A 169 -11.29 21.32 -52.11
C SER A 169 -12.21 22.51 -52.43
N VAL A 170 -12.70 23.23 -51.42
CA VAL A 170 -13.56 24.41 -51.59
C VAL A 170 -12.84 25.51 -52.38
N ALA A 171 -11.58 25.80 -52.05
CA ALA A 171 -10.78 26.76 -52.80
C ALA A 171 -10.57 26.34 -54.27
N GLY A 172 -10.48 25.03 -54.54
CA GLY A 172 -10.45 24.49 -55.90
C GLY A 172 -11.77 24.73 -56.65
N TRP A 173 -12.91 24.48 -56.02
CA TRP A 173 -14.24 24.73 -56.58
C TRP A 173 -14.47 26.22 -56.87
N GLU A 174 -14.06 27.13 -55.99
CA GLU A 174 -14.16 28.58 -56.21
C GLU A 174 -13.34 29.04 -57.43
N ARG A 175 -12.14 28.49 -57.63
CA ARG A 175 -11.31 28.78 -58.81
C ARG A 175 -11.97 28.33 -60.10
N LEU A 176 -12.48 27.10 -60.13
CA LEU A 176 -13.22 26.58 -61.29
C LEU A 176 -14.47 27.42 -61.58
N HIS A 177 -15.18 27.87 -60.54
CA HIS A 177 -16.33 28.74 -60.69
C HIS A 177 -15.94 30.11 -61.27
N ALA A 178 -14.82 30.69 -60.85
CA ALA A 178 -14.30 31.94 -61.40
C ALA A 178 -13.91 31.82 -62.88
N GLU A 179 -13.30 30.70 -63.29
CA GLU A 179 -13.00 30.43 -64.71
C GLU A 179 -14.29 30.33 -65.54
N LEU A 180 -15.31 29.63 -65.04
CA LEU A 180 -16.62 29.55 -65.68
C LEU A 180 -17.34 30.90 -65.74
N CYS A 181 -17.27 31.72 -64.69
CA CYS A 181 -17.78 33.10 -64.71
C CYS A 181 -17.00 33.98 -65.71
N GLY A 182 -15.71 33.74 -65.89
CA GLY A 182 -14.93 34.39 -66.95
C GLY A 182 -15.49 34.13 -68.35
N LEU A 183 -16.05 32.92 -68.58
CA LEU A 183 -16.74 32.60 -69.83
C LEU A 183 -18.09 33.33 -69.98
N CYS A 184 -18.69 33.88 -68.92
CA CYS A 184 -19.88 34.74 -69.04
C CYS A 184 -19.59 36.03 -69.82
N SER A 185 -18.32 36.41 -70.00
CA SER A 185 -17.94 37.49 -70.93
C SER A 185 -18.37 37.20 -72.38
N PHE A 186 -18.40 35.93 -72.81
CA PHE A 186 -18.94 35.53 -74.11
C PHE A 186 -20.46 35.76 -74.20
N GLN A 187 -21.16 35.74 -73.07
CA GLN A 187 -22.58 36.08 -73.01
C GLN A 187 -22.82 37.59 -73.23
N ALA A 188 -21.87 38.45 -72.86
CA ALA A 188 -21.95 39.88 -73.16
C ALA A 188 -21.72 40.16 -74.65
N ILE A 189 -20.70 39.51 -75.26
CA ILE A 189 -20.40 39.64 -76.69
C ILE A 189 -21.58 39.17 -77.56
N THR A 190 -22.24 38.08 -77.17
CA THR A 190 -23.42 37.58 -77.89
C THR A 190 -24.64 38.49 -77.79
N LYS A 191 -24.76 39.31 -76.74
CA LYS A 191 -25.81 40.34 -76.64
C LYS A 191 -25.55 41.51 -77.59
N GLU A 192 -24.33 42.03 -77.60
CA GLU A 192 -23.92 43.11 -78.52
C GLU A 192 -24.10 42.70 -79.98
N GLN A 193 -23.72 41.46 -80.33
CA GLN A 193 -23.96 40.94 -81.68
C GLN A 193 -25.45 40.89 -82.04
N ARG A 194 -26.33 40.59 -81.09
CA ARG A 194 -27.78 40.57 -81.31
C ARG A 194 -28.35 41.98 -81.53
N GLU A 195 -27.86 42.97 -80.79
CA GLU A 195 -28.25 44.37 -80.94
C GLU A 195 -27.80 44.95 -82.29
N LEU A 196 -26.59 44.62 -82.74
CA LEU A 196 -26.09 45.01 -84.06
C LEU A 196 -26.92 44.39 -85.20
N ILE A 197 -27.33 43.12 -85.07
CA ILE A 197 -28.19 42.46 -86.06
C ILE A 197 -29.55 43.17 -86.14
N MET A 198 -30.14 43.54 -85.00
CA MET A 198 -31.40 44.29 -84.96
C MET A 198 -31.27 45.67 -85.62
N ALA A 199 -30.18 46.41 -85.35
CA ALA A 199 -29.95 47.73 -85.93
C ALA A 199 -29.73 47.70 -87.45
N LEU A 200 -29.05 46.68 -87.98
CA LEU A 200 -28.90 46.49 -89.42
C LEU A 200 -30.22 46.15 -90.10
N GLN A 201 -31.13 45.46 -89.39
CA GLN A 201 -32.44 45.08 -89.91
C GLN A 201 -33.44 46.26 -89.96
N GLU A 202 -33.23 47.32 -89.19
CA GLU A 202 -34.02 48.57 -89.24
C GLU A 202 -33.59 49.53 -90.37
N LEU A 203 -32.43 49.33 -90.98
CA LEU A 203 -31.90 50.15 -92.07
C LEU A 203 -32.23 49.62 -93.48
N GLN A 204 -33.05 48.56 -93.58
CA GLN A 204 -33.61 48.04 -94.84
C GLN A 204 -35.10 48.36 -94.97
#